data_AF-V6TCJ9-F1
#
_entry.id   AF-V6TCJ9-F1
#
_cell.length_a   1.000
_cell.length_b   1.000
_cell.length_c   1.000
_cell.angle_alpha   90.00
_cell.angle_beta   90.00
_cell.angle_gamma   90.00
#
_symmetry.space_group_name_H-M   'P 1'
#
loop_
_entity.id
_entity.type
_entity.pdbx_description
1 polymer ?
#
loop_
_entity_poly.entity_id
_entity_poly.type
_entity_poly.pdbx_seq_one_letter_code
_entity_poly.pdbx_strand_id
1 'polypeptide(L)'
;MTNRPSRAAMLLLVLCFLMSALAAQRTKQPSSDCGVDNCARCNANGRTCDQCEDGYTANTEKTQCTKACAVANCARCNANGRTCDQCEDGYTANTEKTQCTKACAVANCARCNANGRTCDQCEDGYTANTEKTQCTKNPEARCNTPNCKACDNPKTDNEICTECNDNNYLTPTNQCISDCTAISGYYGDTDKKCKACSPECAECVGPASNQCSACPAGKALIYKSSDPAQGGTCGDACTADKNGCKVCGARIGGTDYCSQCSETQVPIDGVCVQNTGNRAALCTAKGDGTCASCVGGDLLKDGGCYKTDRLPGKSVCTTASNSKCTKCANGLNADGDGACGNCHPTCATCSTAEDPNKCKTCATGYYKTSDNDGPCKKCSERISGCKQCVSSSGSSVICLESEAGTGGSVNKSGLSTGAIAGISVAVIVVVGGLVGFLCWWFICRGKA
;
A
#
# COMPACT_ATOMS: atom_id res chain seq x y z
N MET A 1 -73.29 -33.31 -73.54
CA MET A 1 -73.36 -34.78 -73.68
C MET A 1 -72.76 -35.37 -72.42
N THR A 2 -73.62 -35.70 -71.43
CA THR A 2 -73.82 -37.08 -70.95
C THR A 2 -72.52 -37.70 -70.44
N ASN A 3 -72.29 -37.85 -69.14
CA ASN A 3 -72.98 -38.84 -68.32
C ASN A 3 -72.78 -38.58 -66.82
N ARG A 4 -73.85 -38.71 -66.03
CA ARG A 4 -73.79 -38.95 -64.59
C ARG A 4 -73.43 -40.42 -64.37
N PRO A 5 -72.34 -40.79 -63.69
CA PRO A 5 -72.18 -42.12 -63.15
C PRO A 5 -72.83 -42.19 -61.76
N SER A 6 -73.39 -43.37 -61.49
CA SER A 6 -74.36 -43.70 -60.46
C SER A 6 -73.85 -43.56 -59.03
N ARG A 7 -74.76 -43.24 -58.09
CA ARG A 7 -74.54 -43.22 -56.62
C ARG A 7 -73.95 -44.53 -56.05
N ALA A 8 -73.91 -45.61 -56.83
CA ALA A 8 -73.26 -46.88 -56.49
C ALA A 8 -71.71 -46.84 -56.53
N ALA A 9 -71.09 -45.99 -57.35
CA ALA A 9 -69.61 -45.90 -57.45
C ALA A 9 -68.98 -45.18 -56.24
N MET A 10 -69.73 -44.28 -55.60
CA MET A 10 -69.27 -43.55 -54.41
C MET A 10 -69.35 -44.41 -53.13
N LEU A 11 -70.22 -45.43 -53.09
CA LEU A 11 -70.35 -46.35 -51.96
C LEU A 11 -69.21 -47.39 -51.92
N LEU A 12 -68.72 -47.85 -53.08
CA LEU A 12 -67.60 -48.79 -53.19
C LEU A 12 -66.24 -48.18 -52.81
N LEU A 13 -66.04 -46.87 -53.06
CA LEU A 13 -64.82 -46.17 -52.63
C LEU A 13 -64.79 -45.92 -51.12
N VAL A 14 -65.94 -45.64 -50.48
CA VAL A 14 -66.02 -45.46 -49.02
C VAL A 14 -65.82 -46.80 -48.28
N LEU A 15 -66.28 -47.92 -48.83
CA LEU A 15 -66.05 -49.26 -48.26
C LEU A 15 -64.59 -49.73 -48.40
N CYS A 16 -63.86 -49.36 -49.47
CA CYS A 16 -62.42 -49.63 -49.58
C CYS A 16 -61.57 -48.81 -48.60
N PHE A 17 -61.97 -47.57 -48.28
CA PHE A 17 -61.28 -46.77 -47.26
C PHE A 17 -61.57 -47.25 -45.81
N LEU A 18 -62.75 -47.80 -45.54
CA LEU A 18 -63.08 -48.38 -44.23
C LEU A 18 -62.43 -49.76 -43.99
N MET A 19 -62.20 -50.56 -45.04
CA MET A 19 -61.50 -51.86 -44.92
C MET A 19 -59.97 -51.76 -44.89
N SER A 20 -59.40 -50.60 -45.25
CA SER A 20 -57.96 -50.33 -45.10
C SER A 20 -57.57 -49.88 -43.68
N ALA A 21 -58.56 -49.58 -42.83
CA ALA A 21 -58.36 -49.14 -41.45
C ALA A 21 -58.41 -50.28 -40.41
N LEU A 22 -58.65 -51.53 -40.81
CA LEU A 22 -58.73 -52.69 -39.90
C LEU A 22 -57.52 -53.66 -39.95
N ALA A 23 -56.43 -53.33 -40.65
CA ALA A 23 -55.23 -54.17 -40.72
C ALA A 23 -53.96 -53.53 -40.15
N ALA A 24 -54.09 -52.54 -39.25
CA ALA A 24 -52.97 -51.99 -38.48
C ALA A 24 -53.35 -51.76 -37.01
N GLN A 25 -53.95 -52.78 -36.39
CA GLN A 25 -53.95 -52.93 -34.94
C GLN A 25 -53.34 -54.29 -34.57
N ARG A 26 -52.01 -54.40 -34.70
CA ARG A 26 -51.26 -55.15 -33.70
C ARG A 26 -50.61 -54.13 -32.75
N THR A 27 -51.20 -54.08 -31.55
CA THR A 27 -50.62 -53.56 -30.31
C THR A 27 -50.18 -52.09 -30.32
N LYS A 28 -51.14 -51.16 -30.28
CA LYS A 28 -51.05 -50.04 -29.35
C LYS A 28 -51.60 -50.54 -28.01
N GLN A 29 -50.74 -51.18 -27.21
CA GLN A 29 -50.99 -51.36 -25.79
C GLN A 29 -50.30 -50.22 -25.02
N PRO A 30 -50.84 -49.85 -23.85
CA PRO A 30 -50.55 -48.62 -23.15
C PRO A 30 -49.10 -48.61 -22.68
N SER A 31 -48.59 -47.39 -22.48
CA SER A 31 -47.42 -47.07 -21.67
C SER A 31 -47.31 -47.99 -20.46
N SER A 32 -46.50 -49.05 -20.59
CA SER A 32 -45.79 -49.58 -19.44
C SER A 32 -44.60 -48.64 -19.30
N ASP A 33 -44.51 -48.03 -18.13
CA ASP A 33 -43.43 -47.15 -17.72
C ASP A 33 -42.10 -47.80 -18.10
N CYS A 34 -41.52 -47.31 -19.19
CA CYS A 34 -40.33 -47.88 -19.77
C CYS A 34 -39.19 -47.34 -18.89
N GLY A 35 -38.66 -48.17 -17.99
CA GLY A 35 -37.66 -47.75 -17.00
C GLY A 35 -36.29 -47.42 -17.60
N VAL A 36 -36.21 -47.28 -18.92
CA VAL A 36 -35.04 -46.91 -19.69
C VAL A 36 -35.35 -45.59 -20.40
N ASP A 37 -34.67 -44.52 -19.99
CA ASP A 37 -34.84 -43.19 -20.56
C ASP A 37 -34.60 -43.16 -22.08
N ASN A 38 -35.39 -42.35 -22.81
CA ASN A 38 -35.31 -42.17 -24.27
C ASN A 38 -35.50 -43.48 -25.08
N CYS A 39 -36.33 -44.38 -24.54
CA CYS A 39 -36.69 -45.64 -25.19
C CYS A 39 -38.05 -45.58 -25.89
N ALA A 40 -38.06 -45.72 -27.22
CA ALA A 40 -39.28 -45.74 -28.00
C ALA A 40 -40.06 -47.06 -27.85
N ARG A 41 -39.37 -48.19 -27.66
CA ARG A 41 -39.99 -49.52 -27.39
C ARG A 41 -39.09 -50.37 -26.49
N CYS A 42 -39.62 -50.82 -25.36
CA CYS A 42 -38.96 -51.77 -24.45
C CYS A 42 -39.56 -53.17 -24.48
N ASN A 43 -38.83 -54.10 -23.87
CA ASN A 43 -39.25 -55.46 -23.62
C ASN A 43 -40.47 -55.52 -22.68
N ALA A 44 -41.11 -56.70 -22.61
CA ALA A 44 -42.32 -56.92 -21.82
C ALA A 44 -42.20 -56.57 -20.31
N ASN A 45 -40.97 -56.52 -19.79
CA ASN A 45 -40.69 -56.21 -18.38
C ASN A 45 -40.22 -54.76 -18.16
N GLY A 46 -40.18 -53.93 -19.21
CA GLY A 46 -39.79 -52.51 -19.15
C GLY A 46 -38.31 -52.24 -18.83
N ARG A 47 -37.45 -53.27 -18.81
CA ARG A 47 -36.06 -53.17 -18.32
C ARG A 47 -34.99 -53.03 -19.41
N THR A 48 -35.31 -53.43 -20.64
CA THR A 48 -34.41 -53.29 -21.78
C THR A 48 -35.14 -52.63 -22.95
N CYS A 49 -34.46 -51.72 -23.63
CA CYS A 49 -34.94 -51.00 -24.78
C CYS A 49 -34.62 -51.74 -26.09
N ASP A 50 -35.66 -52.21 -26.77
CA ASP A 50 -35.54 -52.85 -28.07
C ASP A 50 -35.37 -51.84 -29.21
N GLN A 51 -35.88 -50.61 -29.03
CA GLN A 51 -35.73 -49.52 -29.99
C GLN A 51 -35.65 -48.19 -29.25
N CYS A 52 -34.50 -47.51 -29.36
CA CYS A 52 -34.34 -46.15 -28.82
C CYS A 52 -35.10 -45.12 -29.66
N GLU A 53 -35.36 -43.96 -29.06
CA GLU A 53 -35.88 -42.78 -29.78
C GLU A 53 -34.89 -42.29 -30.86
N ASP A 54 -35.40 -41.57 -31.85
CA ASP A 54 -34.59 -41.10 -32.98
C ASP A 54 -33.40 -40.24 -32.50
N GLY A 55 -32.20 -40.63 -32.92
CA GLY A 55 -30.94 -39.98 -32.54
C GLY A 55 -30.26 -40.57 -31.29
N TYR A 56 -30.80 -41.62 -30.70
CA TYR A 56 -30.21 -42.38 -29.59
C TYR A 56 -29.80 -43.79 -30.02
N THR A 57 -28.69 -44.28 -29.48
CA THR A 57 -28.16 -45.63 -29.74
C THR A 57 -28.21 -46.44 -28.45
N ALA A 58 -28.73 -47.67 -28.53
CA ALA A 58 -28.76 -48.59 -27.40
C ALA A 58 -27.34 -49.07 -27.06
N ASN A 59 -27.01 -49.19 -25.78
CA ASN A 59 -25.81 -49.93 -25.36
C ASN A 59 -25.97 -51.43 -25.66
N THR A 60 -24.87 -52.19 -25.56
CA THR A 60 -24.85 -53.63 -25.89
C THR A 60 -25.87 -54.45 -25.08
N GLU A 61 -26.14 -54.04 -23.85
CA GLU A 61 -27.09 -54.69 -22.94
C GLU A 61 -28.54 -54.22 -23.11
N LYS A 62 -28.78 -53.27 -24.02
CA LYS A 62 -30.07 -52.61 -24.26
C LYS A 62 -30.68 -51.95 -23.01
N THR A 63 -29.92 -51.72 -21.96
CA THR A 63 -30.39 -51.11 -20.70
C THR A 63 -30.33 -49.58 -20.72
N GLN A 64 -29.68 -48.96 -21.72
CA GLN A 64 -29.53 -47.51 -21.86
C GLN A 64 -29.64 -47.09 -23.33
N CYS A 65 -30.34 -45.98 -23.59
CA CYS A 65 -30.36 -45.29 -24.89
C CYS A 65 -29.61 -43.97 -24.76
N THR A 66 -28.47 -43.84 -25.44
CA THR A 66 -27.59 -42.67 -25.33
C THR A 66 -27.34 -42.04 -26.69
N LYS A 67 -27.33 -40.71 -26.74
CA LYS A 67 -26.87 -39.96 -27.91
C LYS A 67 -25.33 -39.98 -27.99
N ALA A 68 -24.76 -39.86 -29.19
CA ALA A 68 -23.31 -39.72 -29.35
C ALA A 68 -22.79 -38.56 -28.48
N CYS A 69 -21.70 -38.81 -27.73
CA CYS A 69 -21.17 -37.83 -26.79
C CYS A 69 -20.69 -36.58 -27.54
N ALA A 70 -21.23 -35.42 -27.17
CA ALA A 70 -20.78 -34.13 -27.71
C ALA A 70 -19.49 -33.65 -27.02
N VAL A 71 -19.17 -34.21 -25.84
CA VAL A 71 -17.94 -33.93 -25.10
C VAL A 71 -16.80 -34.74 -25.71
N ALA A 72 -15.76 -34.05 -26.20
CA ALA A 72 -14.58 -34.71 -26.77
C ALA A 72 -13.81 -35.54 -25.72
N ASN A 73 -13.22 -36.66 -26.15
CA ASN A 73 -12.48 -37.61 -25.30
C ASN A 73 -13.31 -38.19 -24.14
N CYS A 74 -14.61 -38.38 -24.39
CA CYS A 74 -15.56 -38.91 -23.42
C CYS A 74 -15.93 -40.36 -23.74
N ALA A 75 -15.55 -41.29 -22.87
CA ALA A 75 -15.88 -42.70 -23.01
C ALA A 75 -17.35 -43.00 -22.67
N ARG A 76 -17.95 -42.26 -21.73
CA ARG A 76 -19.36 -42.39 -21.35
C ARG A 76 -19.95 -41.05 -20.95
N CYS A 77 -21.04 -40.67 -21.59
CA CYS A 77 -21.79 -39.44 -21.31
C CYS A 77 -23.20 -39.71 -20.77
N ASN A 78 -23.82 -38.66 -20.24
CA ASN A 78 -25.22 -38.70 -19.81
C ASN A 78 -26.17 -38.94 -20.99
N ALA A 79 -27.43 -39.27 -20.69
CA ALA A 79 -28.45 -39.59 -21.71
C ALA A 79 -28.53 -38.55 -22.84
N ASN A 80 -28.42 -37.26 -22.50
CA ASN A 80 -28.48 -36.14 -23.44
C ASN A 80 -27.16 -35.87 -24.20
N GLY A 81 -26.09 -36.60 -23.92
CA GLY A 81 -24.78 -36.49 -24.57
C GLY A 81 -23.99 -35.22 -24.24
N ARG A 82 -24.41 -34.44 -23.23
CA ARG A 82 -23.86 -33.11 -22.91
C ARG A 82 -22.84 -33.09 -21.77
N THR A 83 -22.90 -34.06 -20.87
CA THR A 83 -21.92 -34.20 -19.78
C THR A 83 -21.29 -35.57 -19.83
N CYS A 84 -20.00 -35.65 -19.51
CA CYS A 84 -19.20 -36.85 -19.50
C CYS A 84 -19.11 -37.45 -18.09
N ASP A 85 -19.67 -38.63 -17.91
CA ASP A 85 -19.60 -39.37 -16.66
C ASP A 85 -18.29 -40.16 -16.52
N GLN A 86 -17.67 -40.53 -17.65
CA GLN A 86 -16.38 -41.21 -17.68
C GLN A 86 -15.57 -40.76 -18.90
N CYS A 87 -14.41 -40.15 -18.67
CA CYS A 87 -13.49 -39.78 -19.74
C CYS A 87 -12.71 -41.00 -20.26
N GLU A 88 -12.15 -40.86 -21.46
CA GLU A 88 -11.21 -41.83 -22.02
C GLU A 88 -9.93 -41.96 -21.16
N ASP A 89 -9.22 -43.08 -21.29
CA ASP A 89 -8.02 -43.37 -20.50
C ASP A 89 -6.97 -42.24 -20.64
N GLY A 90 -6.52 -41.72 -19.50
CA GLY A 90 -5.56 -40.60 -19.45
C GLY A 90 -6.18 -39.21 -19.45
N TYR A 91 -7.52 -39.10 -19.44
CA TYR A 91 -8.27 -37.84 -19.33
C TYR A 91 -9.05 -37.78 -18.01
N THR A 92 -9.25 -36.56 -17.51
CA THR A 92 -9.98 -36.27 -16.27
C THR A 92 -11.13 -35.31 -16.58
N ALA A 93 -12.32 -35.58 -16.04
CA ALA A 93 -13.46 -34.69 -16.23
C ALA A 93 -13.29 -33.42 -15.38
N ASN A 94 -13.66 -32.26 -15.92
CA ASN A 94 -13.81 -31.04 -15.13
C ASN A 94 -14.98 -31.16 -14.14
N THR A 95 -15.08 -30.23 -13.19
CA THR A 95 -16.13 -30.22 -12.14
C THR A 95 -17.55 -30.27 -12.71
N GLU A 96 -17.79 -29.63 -13.85
CA GLU A 96 -19.09 -29.57 -14.52
C GLU A 96 -19.36 -30.77 -15.45
N LYS A 97 -18.40 -31.70 -15.57
CA LYS A 97 -18.43 -32.84 -16.50
C LYS A 97 -18.60 -32.46 -17.98
N THR A 98 -18.41 -31.21 -18.36
CA THR A 98 -18.57 -30.73 -19.73
C THR A 98 -17.30 -30.87 -20.57
N GLN A 99 -16.15 -31.23 -19.96
CA GLN A 99 -14.85 -31.34 -20.61
C GLN A 99 -14.03 -32.50 -20.03
N CYS A 100 -13.36 -33.26 -20.89
CA CYS A 100 -12.35 -34.26 -20.52
C CYS A 100 -10.97 -33.77 -20.94
N THR A 101 -10.09 -33.49 -19.98
CA THR A 101 -8.75 -32.94 -20.24
C THR A 101 -7.65 -33.83 -19.66
N LYS A 102 -6.51 -33.87 -20.34
CA LYS A 102 -5.31 -34.53 -19.80
C LYS A 102 -4.76 -33.73 -18.63
N ALA A 103 -4.06 -34.39 -17.70
CA ALA A 103 -3.35 -33.70 -16.62
C ALA A 103 -2.42 -32.62 -17.19
N CYS A 104 -2.46 -31.43 -16.61
CA CYS A 104 -1.71 -30.30 -17.13
C CYS A 104 -0.20 -30.56 -16.99
N ALA A 105 0.52 -30.52 -18.11
CA ALA A 105 1.97 -30.65 -18.13
C ALA A 105 2.68 -29.32 -17.80
N VAL A 106 1.96 -28.20 -17.86
CA VAL A 106 2.46 -26.87 -17.50
C VAL A 106 2.35 -26.70 -15.98
N ALA A 107 3.48 -26.46 -15.31
CA ALA A 107 3.53 -26.24 -13.87
C ALA A 107 2.76 -24.97 -13.45
N ASN A 108 2.12 -25.00 -12.27
CA ASN A 108 1.32 -23.90 -11.70
C ASN A 108 0.15 -23.46 -12.61
N CYS A 109 -0.49 -24.43 -13.29
CA CYS A 109 -1.59 -24.20 -14.21
C CYS A 109 -2.91 -24.74 -13.66
N ALA A 110 -3.86 -23.84 -13.37
CA ALA A 110 -5.18 -24.20 -12.88
C ALA A 110 -6.10 -24.77 -13.99
N ARG A 111 -5.93 -24.30 -15.24
CA ARG A 111 -6.68 -24.80 -16.39
C ARG A 111 -5.83 -24.81 -17.66
N CYS A 112 -5.70 -25.98 -18.26
CA CYS A 112 -4.98 -26.18 -19.52
C CYS A 112 -5.93 -26.53 -20.68
N ASN A 113 -5.40 -26.43 -21.90
CA ASN A 113 -6.09 -26.87 -23.11
C ASN A 113 -6.32 -28.40 -23.12
N ALA A 114 -7.14 -28.88 -24.06
CA ALA A 114 -7.53 -30.31 -24.16
C ALA A 114 -6.35 -31.30 -24.20
N ASN A 115 -5.21 -30.86 -24.75
CA ASN A 115 -3.98 -31.67 -24.87
C ASN A 115 -3.03 -31.53 -23.67
N GLY A 116 -3.35 -30.70 -22.68
CA GLY A 116 -2.56 -30.47 -21.46
C GLY A 116 -1.24 -29.70 -21.68
N ARG A 117 -1.05 -29.04 -22.82
CA ARG A 117 0.22 -28.43 -23.25
C ARG A 117 0.30 -26.91 -23.09
N THR A 118 -0.84 -26.22 -23.11
CA THR A 118 -0.89 -24.77 -22.89
C THR A 118 -1.83 -24.46 -21.75
N CYS A 119 -1.51 -23.43 -20.98
CA CYS A 119 -2.28 -22.99 -19.84
C CYS A 119 -3.20 -21.83 -20.21
N ASP A 120 -4.51 -22.06 -20.12
CA ASP A 120 -5.52 -21.04 -20.35
C ASP A 120 -5.78 -20.20 -19.10
N GLN A 121 -5.54 -20.75 -17.92
CA GLN A 121 -5.62 -20.06 -16.64
C GLN A 121 -4.55 -20.58 -15.70
N CYS A 122 -3.59 -19.75 -15.32
CA CYS A 122 -2.60 -20.10 -14.31
C CYS A 122 -3.23 -20.13 -12.91
N GLU A 123 -2.57 -20.79 -11.96
CA GLU A 123 -2.93 -20.71 -10.55
C GLU A 123 -2.82 -19.28 -10.02
N ASP A 124 -3.53 -18.99 -8.93
CA ASP A 124 -3.54 -17.66 -8.32
C ASP A 124 -2.12 -17.18 -8.00
N GLY A 125 -1.78 -15.98 -8.49
CA GLY A 125 -0.45 -15.38 -8.32
C GLY A 125 0.56 -15.72 -9.43
N TYR A 126 0.13 -16.34 -10.53
CA TYR A 126 0.94 -16.58 -11.72
C TYR A 126 0.28 -16.01 -13.00
N THR A 127 1.10 -15.60 -13.98
CA THR A 127 0.70 -15.10 -15.29
C THR A 127 1.31 -15.98 -16.38
N ALA A 128 0.51 -16.31 -17.39
CA ALA A 128 0.98 -17.09 -18.53
C ALA A 128 1.93 -16.25 -19.41
N ASN A 129 3.01 -16.85 -19.91
CA ASN A 129 3.79 -16.25 -20.99
C ASN A 129 2.96 -16.10 -22.27
N THR A 130 3.46 -15.35 -23.25
CA THR A 130 2.77 -15.10 -24.53
C THR A 130 2.33 -16.37 -25.25
N GLU A 131 3.10 -17.45 -25.11
CA GLU A 131 2.85 -18.74 -25.75
C GLU A 131 1.94 -19.67 -24.92
N LYS A 132 1.54 -19.26 -23.71
CA LYS A 132 0.79 -20.05 -22.72
C LYS A 132 1.47 -21.37 -22.32
N THR A 133 2.75 -21.54 -22.59
CA THR A 133 3.53 -22.74 -22.27
C THR A 133 4.15 -22.69 -20.88
N GLN A 134 4.14 -21.54 -20.22
CA GLN A 134 4.69 -21.34 -18.88
C GLN A 134 3.82 -20.38 -18.06
N CYS A 135 3.64 -20.67 -16.77
CA CYS A 135 3.05 -19.76 -15.79
C CYS A 135 4.18 -19.23 -14.89
N THR A 136 4.43 -17.92 -14.94
CA THR A 136 5.46 -17.24 -14.14
C THR A 136 4.82 -16.43 -13.02
N LYS A 137 5.45 -16.36 -11.86
CA LYS A 137 4.88 -15.69 -10.68
C LYS A 137 4.72 -14.18 -10.93
N ASN A 138 3.57 -13.61 -10.59
CA ASN A 138 3.25 -12.19 -10.79
C ASN A 138 4.21 -11.27 -9.99
N PRO A 139 4.73 -10.18 -10.57
CA PRO A 139 5.67 -9.30 -9.88
C PRO A 139 5.16 -8.45 -8.70
N GLU A 140 3.87 -8.29 -8.40
CA GLU A 140 3.43 -7.24 -7.46
C GLU A 140 2.58 -7.71 -6.25
N ALA A 141 2.51 -9.01 -5.98
CA ALA A 141 1.93 -9.49 -4.73
C ALA A 141 2.86 -10.48 -4.02
N ARG A 142 4.14 -10.15 -3.95
CA ARG A 142 5.12 -10.88 -3.12
C ARG A 142 5.17 -10.35 -1.69
N CYS A 143 5.13 -9.03 -1.52
CA CYS A 143 5.33 -8.38 -0.22
C CYS A 143 4.02 -7.76 0.28
N ASN A 144 3.82 -7.78 1.60
CA ASN A 144 2.73 -7.07 2.29
C ASN A 144 3.05 -5.58 2.49
N THR A 145 4.33 -5.22 2.55
CA THR A 145 4.81 -3.85 2.75
C THR A 145 4.41 -2.97 1.56
N PRO A 146 3.63 -1.88 1.77
CA PRO A 146 3.23 -0.98 0.69
C PRO A 146 4.43 -0.41 -0.06
N ASN A 147 4.32 -0.35 -1.39
CA ASN A 147 5.38 0.14 -2.30
C ASN A 147 6.71 -0.64 -2.26
N CYS A 148 6.71 -1.86 -1.72
CA CYS A 148 7.88 -2.73 -1.67
C CYS A 148 7.98 -3.61 -2.93
N LYS A 149 9.10 -3.48 -3.65
CA LYS A 149 9.42 -4.22 -4.87
C LYS A 149 10.03 -5.59 -4.56
N ALA A 150 10.94 -5.63 -3.57
CA ALA A 150 11.58 -6.86 -3.11
C ALA A 150 11.63 -6.91 -1.59
N CYS A 151 11.40 -8.09 -1.02
CA CYS A 151 11.41 -8.32 0.42
C CYS A 151 11.95 -9.72 0.77
N ASP A 152 12.51 -9.81 1.97
CA ASP A 152 12.78 -11.06 2.66
C ASP A 152 11.56 -11.50 3.48
N ASN A 153 11.37 -12.81 3.64
CA ASN A 153 10.24 -13.43 4.35
C ASN A 153 8.84 -12.92 3.89
N PRO A 154 8.55 -12.99 2.58
CA PRO A 154 7.31 -12.45 2.00
C PRO A 154 6.06 -13.03 2.65
N LYS A 155 5.06 -12.16 2.90
CA LYS A 155 3.75 -12.53 3.47
C LYS A 155 3.80 -13.13 4.88
N THR A 156 4.85 -12.82 5.64
CA THR A 156 4.97 -13.22 7.04
C THR A 156 5.02 -12.00 7.96
N ASP A 157 4.87 -12.21 9.27
CA ASP A 157 4.96 -11.14 10.26
C ASP A 157 6.38 -10.55 10.39
N ASN A 158 7.40 -11.26 9.91
CA ASN A 158 8.81 -10.83 9.90
C ASN A 158 9.28 -10.42 8.50
N GLU A 159 8.36 -9.97 7.64
CA GLU A 159 8.71 -9.45 6.32
C GLU A 159 9.60 -8.21 6.44
N ILE A 160 10.66 -8.16 5.64
CA ILE A 160 11.60 -7.03 5.58
C ILE A 160 11.69 -6.57 4.14
N CYS A 161 11.29 -5.32 3.87
CA CYS A 161 11.50 -4.74 2.55
C CYS A 161 12.98 -4.44 2.30
N THR A 162 13.50 -4.85 1.15
CA THR A 162 14.90 -4.66 0.76
C THR A 162 15.04 -3.73 -0.44
N GLU A 163 14.00 -3.58 -1.25
CA GLU A 163 13.97 -2.66 -2.40
C GLU A 163 12.57 -2.06 -2.55
N CYS A 164 12.49 -0.73 -2.68
CA CYS A 164 11.25 -0.02 -2.94
C CYS A 164 11.00 0.16 -4.45
N ASN A 165 9.75 0.45 -4.82
CA ASN A 165 9.41 0.87 -6.18
C ASN A 165 10.17 2.16 -6.58
N ASP A 166 10.42 2.39 -7.87
CA ASP A 166 11.36 3.40 -8.40
C ASP A 166 11.17 4.86 -7.89
N ASN A 167 9.97 5.20 -7.40
CA ASN A 167 9.61 6.52 -6.87
C ASN A 167 9.63 6.61 -5.33
N ASN A 168 10.08 5.57 -4.63
CA ASN A 168 10.11 5.49 -3.18
C ASN A 168 11.53 5.27 -2.66
N TYR A 169 11.72 5.60 -1.39
CA TYR A 169 12.96 5.46 -0.65
C TYR A 169 12.76 4.47 0.50
N LEU A 170 13.77 3.62 0.70
CA LEU A 170 13.80 2.69 1.82
C LEU A 170 14.21 3.41 3.10
N THR A 171 13.35 3.35 4.11
CA THR A 171 13.59 3.95 5.43
C THR A 171 14.49 3.07 6.31
N PRO A 172 15.05 3.59 7.41
CA PRO A 172 15.80 2.78 8.39
C PRO A 172 14.99 1.62 9.00
N THR A 173 13.67 1.70 8.95
CA THR A 173 12.73 0.67 9.42
C THR A 173 12.25 -0.29 8.32
N ASN A 174 12.90 -0.26 7.15
CA ASN A 174 12.58 -1.10 5.99
C ASN A 174 11.16 -0.86 5.45
N GLN A 175 10.74 0.39 5.44
CA GLN A 175 9.46 0.84 4.88
C GLN A 175 9.74 1.67 3.62
N CYS A 176 8.75 1.80 2.75
CA CYS A 176 8.89 2.57 1.51
C CYS A 176 8.04 3.84 1.56
N ILE A 177 8.70 5.00 1.50
CA ILE A 177 8.05 6.31 1.49
C ILE A 177 8.49 7.12 0.27
N SER A 178 7.64 8.02 -0.21
CA SER A 178 7.93 8.85 -1.39
C SER A 178 8.89 10.00 -1.10
N ASP A 179 8.98 10.44 0.15
CA ASP A 179 9.78 11.60 0.57
C ASP A 179 10.41 11.34 1.95
N CYS A 180 11.74 11.30 2.00
CA CYS A 180 12.49 11.08 3.24
C CYS A 180 12.39 12.24 4.23
N THR A 181 12.00 13.44 3.79
CA THR A 181 11.80 14.59 4.70
C THR A 181 10.58 14.43 5.59
N ALA A 182 9.73 13.41 5.34
CA ALA A 182 8.74 12.95 6.29
C ALA A 182 9.36 12.39 7.58
N ILE A 183 10.66 12.03 7.55
CA ILE A 183 11.46 11.70 8.71
C ILE A 183 12.36 12.90 9.01
N SER A 184 12.11 13.56 10.12
CA SER A 184 12.91 14.70 10.56
C SER A 184 14.37 14.29 10.72
N GLY A 185 15.27 15.06 10.10
CA GLY A 185 16.71 14.79 10.09
C GLY A 185 17.17 13.78 9.05
N TYR A 186 16.37 13.47 8.02
CA TYR A 186 16.74 12.57 6.93
C TYR A 186 16.56 13.21 5.56
N TYR A 187 17.38 12.76 4.60
CA TYR A 187 17.27 13.11 3.19
C TYR A 187 17.22 11.86 2.32
N GLY A 188 16.65 11.98 1.12
CA GLY A 188 16.64 10.92 0.12
C GLY A 188 17.94 10.93 -0.68
N ASP A 189 18.70 9.84 -0.60
CA ASP A 189 19.96 9.71 -1.33
C ASP A 189 19.77 8.99 -2.68
N THR A 190 20.78 9.11 -3.52
CA THR A 190 20.88 8.53 -4.87
C THR A 190 20.72 7.01 -4.90
N ASP A 191 20.99 6.32 -3.79
CA ASP A 191 20.81 4.87 -3.63
C ASP A 191 19.37 4.47 -3.24
N LYS A 192 18.41 5.41 -3.32
CA LYS A 192 16.99 5.21 -2.99
C LYS A 192 16.77 4.80 -1.54
N LYS A 193 17.60 5.32 -0.63
CA LYS A 193 17.45 5.16 0.82
C LYS A 193 17.31 6.51 1.52
N CYS A 194 16.59 6.51 2.63
CA CYS A 194 16.60 7.64 3.55
C CYS A 194 17.83 7.56 4.44
N LYS A 195 18.67 8.60 4.39
CA LYS A 195 19.89 8.69 5.20
C LYS A 195 19.81 9.87 6.15
N ALA A 196 20.37 9.68 7.34
CA ALA A 196 20.44 10.73 8.34
C ALA A 196 21.30 11.89 7.84
N CYS A 197 20.91 13.10 8.21
CA CYS A 197 21.68 14.31 7.98
C CYS A 197 23.01 14.27 8.76
N SER A 198 23.95 15.13 8.35
CA SER A 198 25.14 15.41 9.15
C SER A 198 24.73 15.86 10.57
N PRO A 199 25.43 15.44 11.64
CA PRO A 199 25.10 15.81 13.02
C PRO A 199 25.05 17.33 13.29
N GLU A 200 25.69 18.13 12.44
CA GLU A 200 25.67 19.60 12.51
C GLU A 200 24.34 20.21 12.03
N CYS A 201 23.52 19.45 11.32
CA CYS A 201 22.26 19.87 10.74
C CYS A 201 21.07 19.28 11.53
N ALA A 202 20.00 20.06 11.72
CA ALA A 202 18.72 19.51 12.18
C ALA A 202 17.93 18.92 11.00
N GLU A 203 17.97 19.58 9.85
CA GLU A 203 17.42 19.11 8.57
C GLU A 203 18.45 19.39 7.48
N CYS A 204 18.43 18.63 6.38
CA CYS A 204 19.41 18.77 5.31
C CYS A 204 18.82 18.54 3.92
N VAL A 205 19.53 19.03 2.91
CA VAL A 205 19.29 18.73 1.48
C VAL A 205 20.27 17.70 0.92
N GLY A 206 21.23 17.25 1.74
CA GLY A 206 22.29 16.33 1.35
C GLY A 206 23.19 15.94 2.53
N PRO A 207 24.21 15.09 2.29
CA PRO A 207 25.03 14.48 3.35
C PRO A 207 26.00 15.44 4.05
N ALA A 208 26.41 16.54 3.40
CA ALA A 208 27.50 17.36 3.91
C ALA A 208 27.05 18.35 4.99
N SER A 209 27.96 18.73 5.90
CA SER A 209 27.71 19.70 6.98
C SER A 209 27.42 21.13 6.49
N ASN A 210 27.61 21.41 5.21
CA ASN A 210 27.25 22.66 4.55
C ASN A 210 25.98 22.55 3.68
N GLN A 211 25.25 21.45 3.78
CA GLN A 211 23.99 21.21 3.09
C GLN A 211 22.80 21.17 4.07
N CYS A 212 22.88 21.92 5.17
CA CYS A 212 21.79 22.02 6.12
C CYS A 212 20.64 22.86 5.54
N SER A 213 19.40 22.42 5.72
CA SER A 213 18.18 23.20 5.46
C SER A 213 17.56 23.78 6.73
N ALA A 214 17.92 23.22 7.90
CA ALA A 214 17.65 23.78 9.21
C ALA A 214 18.77 23.43 10.20
N CYS A 215 18.92 24.24 11.24
CA CYS A 215 19.96 24.07 12.24
C CYS A 215 19.39 23.61 13.59
N PRO A 216 20.22 22.95 14.42
CA PRO A 216 19.86 22.65 15.80
C PRO A 216 19.44 23.91 16.57
N ALA A 217 18.65 23.73 17.63
CA ALA A 217 18.14 24.85 18.42
C ALA A 217 19.29 25.76 18.91
N GLY A 218 19.11 27.08 18.73
CA GLY A 218 20.12 28.07 19.12
C GLY A 218 21.28 28.24 18.13
N LYS A 219 21.22 27.62 16.94
CA LYS A 219 22.17 27.83 15.84
C LYS A 219 21.49 28.55 14.67
N ALA A 220 22.26 29.36 13.95
CA ALA A 220 21.81 30.12 12.79
C ALA A 220 22.25 29.47 11.48
N LEU A 221 21.36 29.39 10.50
CA LEU A 221 21.67 28.86 9.18
C LEU A 221 22.31 29.96 8.32
N ILE A 222 23.51 29.68 7.81
CA ILE A 222 24.28 30.61 6.98
C ILE A 222 24.38 30.05 5.55
N TYR A 223 23.82 30.79 4.59
CA TYR A 223 23.87 30.44 3.18
C TYR A 223 25.17 30.93 2.54
N LYS A 224 25.88 30.02 1.86
CA LYS A 224 27.09 30.37 1.06
C LYS A 224 26.76 30.78 -0.37
N SER A 225 25.57 30.41 -0.84
CA SER A 225 25.04 30.70 -2.17
C SER A 225 23.73 31.48 -2.03
N SER A 226 23.38 32.24 -3.06
CA SER A 226 22.05 32.87 -3.14
C SER A 226 20.93 31.84 -3.32
N ASP A 227 21.26 30.63 -3.77
CA ASP A 227 20.33 29.52 -3.98
C ASP A 227 20.11 28.72 -2.68
N PRO A 228 18.93 28.80 -2.04
CA PRO A 228 18.64 28.10 -0.80
C PRO A 228 18.49 26.58 -1.00
N ALA A 229 18.31 26.10 -2.24
CA ALA A 229 18.22 24.67 -2.53
C ALA A 229 19.55 23.93 -2.31
N GLN A 230 20.68 24.66 -2.26
CA GLN A 230 22.00 24.10 -1.96
C GLN A 230 22.23 23.93 -0.45
N GLY A 231 21.32 24.42 0.39
CA GLY A 231 21.47 24.44 1.83
C GLY A 231 22.50 25.46 2.32
N GLY A 232 22.90 25.30 3.58
CA GLY A 232 23.85 26.18 4.25
C GLY A 232 24.61 25.47 5.37
N THR A 233 25.44 26.24 6.07
CA THR A 233 26.19 25.76 7.24
C THR A 233 25.55 26.29 8.51
N CYS A 234 25.46 25.45 9.55
CA CYS A 234 25.01 25.90 10.85
C CYS A 234 26.15 26.57 11.61
N GLY A 235 25.92 27.81 12.02
CA GLY A 235 26.84 28.62 12.81
C GLY A 235 26.21 29.07 14.12
N ASP A 236 26.98 29.80 14.91
CA ASP A 236 26.48 30.38 16.16
C ASP A 236 25.35 31.38 15.90
N ALA A 237 24.41 31.46 16.84
CA ALA A 237 23.41 32.52 16.87
C ALA A 237 24.06 33.90 16.97
N CYS A 238 23.25 34.93 16.76
CA CYS A 238 23.67 36.32 16.89
C CYS A 238 24.33 36.57 18.25
N THR A 239 25.47 37.26 18.21
CA THR A 239 26.14 37.82 19.39
C THR A 239 26.24 39.32 19.20
N ALA A 240 25.81 40.10 20.19
CA ALA A 240 25.90 41.55 20.15
C ALA A 240 27.36 42.00 19.97
N ASP A 241 27.54 43.10 19.24
CA ASP A 241 28.83 43.72 18.90
C ASP A 241 29.80 42.82 18.12
N LYS A 242 29.29 41.76 17.46
CA LYS A 242 30.07 40.92 16.54
C LYS A 242 29.52 41.00 15.12
N ASN A 243 30.41 40.91 14.13
CA ASN A 243 30.08 40.86 12.70
C ASN A 243 29.18 42.02 12.24
N GLY A 244 29.39 43.23 12.80
CA GLY A 244 28.60 44.41 12.47
C GLY A 244 27.20 44.47 13.11
N CYS A 245 26.82 43.46 13.90
CA CYS A 245 25.54 43.48 14.60
C CYS A 245 25.64 44.22 15.93
N LYS A 246 24.76 45.21 16.14
CA LYS A 246 24.66 45.98 17.38
C LYS A 246 23.69 45.35 18.38
N VAL A 247 22.55 44.85 17.91
CA VAL A 247 21.51 44.25 18.77
C VAL A 247 21.02 42.93 18.18
N CYS A 248 21.02 41.89 19.02
CA CYS A 248 20.41 40.60 18.74
C CYS A 248 18.98 40.54 19.29
N GLY A 249 18.06 41.28 18.67
CA GLY A 249 16.68 41.42 19.13
C GLY A 249 15.66 40.57 18.37
N ALA A 250 16.07 39.91 17.28
CA ALA A 250 15.17 39.12 16.45
C ALA A 250 15.26 37.64 16.84
N ARG A 251 14.30 37.15 17.63
CA ARG A 251 14.23 35.73 18.00
C ARG A 251 13.26 34.99 17.09
N ILE A 252 13.80 34.17 16.18
CA ILE A 252 13.04 33.46 15.15
C ILE A 252 13.35 31.97 15.22
N GLY A 253 12.32 31.14 15.36
CA GLY A 253 12.50 29.68 15.47
C GLY A 253 13.33 29.26 16.69
N GLY A 254 13.41 30.09 17.73
CA GLY A 254 14.23 29.85 18.92
C GLY A 254 15.71 30.24 18.78
N THR A 255 16.13 30.75 17.61
CA THR A 255 17.49 31.28 17.37
C THR A 255 17.47 32.80 17.35
N ASP A 256 18.49 33.42 17.94
CA ASP A 256 18.65 34.87 17.93
C ASP A 256 19.40 35.33 16.67
N TYR A 257 18.85 36.35 16.01
CA TYR A 257 19.34 36.98 14.78
C TYR A 257 19.56 38.47 15.01
N CYS A 258 20.37 39.09 14.13
CA CYS A 258 20.59 40.52 14.22
C CYS A 258 19.32 41.30 13.88
N SER A 259 18.91 42.21 14.78
CA SER A 259 17.77 43.12 14.59
C SER A 259 18.21 44.55 14.29
N GLN A 260 19.45 44.90 14.63
CA GLN A 260 20.00 46.23 14.40
C GLN A 260 21.48 46.13 14.11
N CYS A 261 21.89 46.68 12.97
CA CYS A 261 23.28 46.71 12.54
C CYS A 261 23.97 48.01 12.94
N SER A 262 25.30 47.98 12.95
CA SER A 262 26.14 49.15 13.10
C SER A 262 26.26 49.91 11.79
N GLU A 263 26.68 51.19 11.89
CA GLU A 263 26.99 52.03 10.73
C GLU A 263 25.81 52.19 9.75
N THR A 264 26.07 52.06 8.44
CA THR A 264 25.09 52.15 7.35
C THR A 264 24.56 50.78 6.91
N GLN A 265 24.84 49.73 7.67
CA GLN A 265 24.38 48.39 7.38
C GLN A 265 22.92 48.21 7.82
N VAL A 266 22.25 47.23 7.24
CA VAL A 266 20.89 46.82 7.60
C VAL A 266 20.81 45.30 7.75
N PRO A 267 19.90 44.78 8.61
CA PRO A 267 19.78 43.34 8.83
C PRO A 267 18.97 42.70 7.71
N ILE A 268 19.62 41.84 6.94
CA ILE A 268 18.99 41.02 5.89
C ILE A 268 19.21 39.55 6.26
N ASP A 269 18.11 38.82 6.44
CA ASP A 269 18.11 37.44 6.92
C ASP A 269 18.92 37.26 8.23
N GLY A 270 18.89 38.30 9.08
CA GLY A 270 19.61 38.32 10.36
C GLY A 270 21.11 38.63 10.26
N VAL A 271 21.62 38.93 9.07
CA VAL A 271 23.02 39.28 8.80
C VAL A 271 23.14 40.75 8.40
N CYS A 272 24.15 41.43 8.95
CA CYS A 272 24.41 42.82 8.60
C CYS A 272 25.08 42.96 7.24
N VAL A 273 24.39 43.63 6.32
CA VAL A 273 24.88 43.89 4.96
C VAL A 273 24.71 45.37 4.62
N GLN A 274 25.49 45.87 3.67
CA GLN A 274 25.36 47.25 3.21
C GLN A 274 24.04 47.45 2.47
N ASN A 275 23.25 48.46 2.87
CA ASN A 275 21.95 48.71 2.24
C ASN A 275 22.10 49.15 0.76
N THR A 276 23.18 49.85 0.45
CA THR A 276 23.50 50.34 -0.91
C THR A 276 25.01 50.39 -1.09
N GLY A 277 25.54 49.49 -1.93
CA GLY A 277 26.89 49.58 -2.51
C GLY A 277 26.80 49.97 -3.99
N ASN A 278 26.70 48.98 -4.87
CA ASN A 278 26.52 49.11 -6.34
C ASN A 278 25.19 48.49 -6.85
N ARG A 279 24.20 48.31 -5.97
CA ARG A 279 22.93 47.60 -6.25
C ARG A 279 21.74 48.42 -5.74
N ALA A 280 20.54 48.12 -6.25
CA ALA A 280 19.29 48.67 -5.72
C ALA A 280 19.20 48.44 -4.20
N ALA A 281 18.58 49.39 -3.50
CA ALA A 281 18.41 49.31 -2.04
C ALA A 281 17.70 48.00 -1.64
N LEU A 282 18.17 47.38 -0.56
CA LEU A 282 17.61 46.12 -0.04
C LEU A 282 16.37 46.38 0.83
N CYS A 283 16.34 47.51 1.51
CA CYS A 283 15.22 47.96 2.32
C CYS A 283 15.16 49.49 2.41
N THR A 284 14.01 50.03 2.81
CA THR A 284 13.92 51.43 3.24
C THR A 284 14.53 51.54 4.62
N ALA A 285 15.77 52.03 4.73
CA ALA A 285 16.46 52.15 6.01
C ALA A 285 15.90 53.30 6.87
N LYS A 286 15.89 53.13 8.19
CA LYS A 286 15.55 54.19 9.14
C LYS A 286 16.74 55.10 9.50
N GLY A 287 17.96 54.69 9.15
CA GLY A 287 19.20 55.40 9.51
C GLY A 287 19.75 55.06 10.90
N ASP A 288 19.09 54.17 11.64
CA ASP A 288 19.51 53.67 12.95
C ASP A 288 20.08 52.23 12.90
N GLY A 289 20.36 51.72 11.70
CA GLY A 289 20.78 50.33 11.48
C GLY A 289 19.62 49.33 11.36
N THR A 290 18.38 49.81 11.20
CA THR A 290 17.19 48.97 10.96
C THR A 290 16.45 49.35 9.68
N CYS A 291 15.55 48.46 9.24
CA CYS A 291 14.65 48.65 8.10
C CYS A 291 13.26 49.14 8.55
N ALA A 292 12.67 50.07 7.79
CA ALA A 292 11.29 50.53 7.91
C ALA A 292 10.32 49.70 7.05
N SER A 293 10.79 49.23 5.89
CA SER A 293 10.07 48.34 4.99
C SER A 293 11.08 47.61 4.10
N CYS A 294 10.65 46.47 3.55
CA CYS A 294 11.48 45.54 2.80
C CYS A 294 11.10 45.50 1.33
N VAL A 295 12.09 45.31 0.46
CA VAL A 295 11.91 45.15 -0.99
C VAL A 295 11.64 43.68 -1.31
N GLY A 296 11.05 43.41 -2.49
CA GLY A 296 10.98 42.05 -3.03
C GLY A 296 9.98 41.12 -2.35
N GLY A 297 9.06 41.65 -1.54
CA GLY A 297 8.11 40.84 -0.79
C GLY A 297 8.72 40.15 0.43
N ASP A 298 9.89 40.59 0.90
CA ASP A 298 10.51 40.12 2.14
C ASP A 298 9.67 40.57 3.35
N LEU A 299 9.67 39.74 4.40
CA LEU A 299 9.01 40.01 5.67
C LEU A 299 9.82 40.99 6.51
N LEU A 300 9.22 42.11 6.93
CA LEU A 300 9.79 42.95 7.97
C LEU A 300 9.46 42.35 9.33
N LYS A 301 10.49 42.01 10.12
CA LYS A 301 10.31 41.53 11.48
C LYS A 301 11.44 42.08 12.35
N ASP A 302 11.11 42.61 13.53
CA ASP A 302 12.09 43.06 14.53
C ASP A 302 13.21 43.95 13.93
N GLY A 303 12.88 44.84 12.98
CA GLY A 303 13.83 45.77 12.35
C GLY A 303 14.68 45.21 11.20
N GLY A 304 14.55 43.92 10.85
CA GLY A 304 15.24 43.28 9.73
C GLY A 304 14.30 42.79 8.62
N CYS A 305 14.85 42.56 7.42
CA CYS A 305 14.14 41.99 6.29
C CYS A 305 14.49 40.52 6.08
N TYR A 306 13.48 39.66 6.04
CA TYR A 306 13.63 38.21 5.99
C TYR A 306 12.91 37.63 4.77
N LYS A 307 13.64 36.84 3.99
CA LYS A 307 13.08 36.16 2.83
C LYS A 307 12.16 35.03 3.26
N THR A 308 11.08 34.84 2.51
CA THR A 308 10.07 33.81 2.78
C THR A 308 10.39 32.47 2.12
N ASP A 309 11.39 32.43 1.22
CA ASP A 309 11.85 31.21 0.53
C ASP A 309 12.91 30.42 1.32
N ARG A 310 13.48 31.00 2.38
CA ARG A 310 14.62 30.46 3.15
C ARG A 310 14.55 30.80 4.63
N LEU A 311 15.29 30.07 5.46
CA LEU A 311 15.40 30.43 6.88
C LEU A 311 16.21 31.72 7.06
N PRO A 312 15.93 32.51 8.11
CA PRO A 312 14.93 32.25 9.14
C PRO A 312 13.50 32.68 8.77
N GLY A 313 13.31 33.54 7.75
CA GLY A 313 12.00 34.10 7.42
C GLY A 313 10.94 33.07 7.06
N LYS A 314 11.32 32.01 6.34
CA LYS A 314 10.44 30.86 6.00
C LYS A 314 9.84 30.15 7.22
N SER A 315 10.48 30.23 8.40
CA SER A 315 9.92 29.65 9.63
C SER A 315 8.77 30.47 10.22
N VAL A 316 8.63 31.72 9.80
CA VAL A 316 7.55 32.62 10.23
C VAL A 316 6.48 32.71 9.16
N CYS A 317 6.91 32.89 7.91
CA CYS A 317 6.04 33.30 6.82
C CYS A 317 6.42 32.65 5.50
N THR A 318 5.44 32.10 4.79
CA THR A 318 5.62 31.53 3.44
C THR A 318 5.27 32.53 2.34
N THR A 319 4.51 33.57 2.66
CA THR A 319 4.13 34.62 1.70
C THR A 319 3.97 35.94 2.42
N ALA A 320 4.68 36.96 1.96
CA ALA A 320 4.59 38.31 2.48
C ALA A 320 4.27 39.32 1.37
N SER A 321 3.59 40.39 1.74
CA SER A 321 3.21 41.50 0.87
C SER A 321 3.28 42.80 1.66
N ASN A 322 3.79 43.87 1.04
CA ASN A 322 4.02 45.15 1.71
C ASN A 322 4.76 44.99 3.05
N SER A 323 5.76 44.10 3.05
CA SER A 323 6.58 43.76 4.22
C SER A 323 5.86 43.09 5.39
N LYS A 324 4.58 42.77 5.25
CA LYS A 324 3.78 42.03 6.24
C LYS A 324 3.58 40.60 5.80
N CYS A 325 3.53 39.68 6.75
CA CYS A 325 3.15 38.31 6.44
C CYS A 325 1.68 38.28 6.02
N THR A 326 1.35 37.49 5.00
CA THR A 326 -0.04 37.19 4.62
C THR A 326 -0.36 35.72 4.84
N LYS A 327 0.64 34.85 4.67
CA LYS A 327 0.53 33.41 4.94
C LYS A 327 1.63 32.93 5.87
N CYS A 328 1.23 32.43 7.04
CA CYS A 328 2.12 31.96 8.08
C CYS A 328 2.70 30.58 7.73
N ALA A 329 3.91 30.31 8.21
CA ALA A 329 4.61 29.03 8.00
C ALA A 329 3.84 27.81 8.56
N ASN A 330 3.04 28.03 9.60
CA ASN A 330 2.17 27.02 10.19
C ASN A 330 0.83 26.83 9.43
N GLY A 331 0.67 27.45 8.26
CA GLY A 331 -0.50 27.29 7.41
C GLY A 331 -1.69 28.20 7.74
N LEU A 332 -1.63 29.00 8.81
CA LEU A 332 -2.64 30.02 9.13
C LEU A 332 -2.51 31.24 8.22
N ASN A 333 -3.58 32.04 8.14
CA ASN A 333 -3.49 33.38 7.58
C ASN A 333 -3.00 34.33 8.68
N ALA A 334 -2.17 35.30 8.30
CA ALA A 334 -1.75 36.34 9.23
C ALA A 334 -2.89 37.34 9.48
N ASP A 335 -2.81 38.08 10.59
CA ASP A 335 -3.75 39.17 10.88
C ASP A 335 -3.47 40.43 10.03
N GLY A 336 -4.22 41.51 10.27
CA GLY A 336 -4.06 42.78 9.54
C GLY A 336 -2.70 43.46 9.75
N ASP A 337 -1.98 43.08 10.80
CA ASP A 337 -0.64 43.58 11.11
C ASP A 337 0.47 42.65 10.61
N GLY A 338 0.10 41.49 10.05
CA GLY A 338 1.04 40.48 9.56
C GLY A 338 1.59 39.59 10.67
N ALA A 339 0.95 39.56 11.83
CA ALA A 339 1.31 38.64 12.91
C ALA A 339 0.65 37.27 12.70
N CYS A 340 1.38 36.23 13.10
CA CYS A 340 0.95 34.84 12.96
C CYS A 340 0.49 34.29 14.30
N GLY A 341 -0.74 33.76 14.34
CA GLY A 341 -1.20 32.94 15.46
C GLY A 341 -0.43 31.62 15.54
N ASN A 342 -0.52 30.95 16.68
CA ASN A 342 0.11 29.67 16.92
C ASN A 342 -0.89 28.52 16.73
N CYS A 343 -0.39 27.36 16.31
CA CYS A 343 -1.18 26.14 16.30
C CYS A 343 -1.09 25.46 17.67
N HIS A 344 -2.06 24.62 17.99
CA HIS A 344 -1.97 23.76 19.16
C HIS A 344 -0.63 22.98 19.15
N PRO A 345 0.06 22.76 20.29
CA PRO A 345 1.42 22.18 20.32
C PRO A 345 1.60 20.80 19.67
N THR A 346 0.51 20.07 19.45
CA THR A 346 0.54 18.76 18.75
C THR A 346 0.49 18.89 17.22
N CYS A 347 0.18 20.08 16.69
CA CYS A 347 0.10 20.35 15.26
C CYS A 347 1.39 21.01 14.77
N ALA A 348 1.89 20.60 13.60
CA ALA A 348 2.90 21.37 12.87
C ALA A 348 2.25 22.47 12.02
N THR A 349 1.10 22.16 11.40
CA THR A 349 0.26 23.14 10.70
C THR A 349 -1.20 22.97 11.08
N CYS A 350 -1.99 24.03 10.97
CA CYS A 350 -3.40 24.02 11.38
C CYS A 350 -4.28 24.90 10.49
N SER A 351 -5.60 24.65 10.52
CA SER A 351 -6.62 25.53 9.92
C SER A 351 -7.18 26.55 10.91
N THR A 352 -7.04 26.30 12.21
CA THR A 352 -7.52 27.20 13.27
C THR A 352 -6.46 27.26 14.36
N ALA A 353 -6.15 28.47 14.81
CA ALA A 353 -5.16 28.71 15.86
C ALA A 353 -5.59 28.01 17.17
N GLU A 354 -4.62 27.45 17.89
CA GLU A 354 -4.78 26.82 19.20
C GLU A 354 -5.83 25.69 19.33
N ASP A 355 -6.48 25.26 18.24
CA ASP A 355 -7.48 24.18 18.28
C ASP A 355 -6.82 22.81 18.01
N PRO A 356 -6.81 21.89 19.00
CA PRO A 356 -6.23 20.55 18.83
C PRO A 356 -6.95 19.70 17.78
N ASN A 357 -8.19 20.02 17.39
CA ASN A 357 -8.97 19.28 16.41
C ASN A 357 -8.84 19.84 14.99
N LYS A 358 -7.96 20.82 14.79
CA LYS A 358 -7.79 21.52 13.51
C LYS A 358 -6.36 21.42 12.98
N CYS A 359 -5.63 20.36 13.37
CA CYS A 359 -4.31 20.09 12.79
C CYS A 359 -4.46 19.63 11.33
N LYS A 360 -3.74 20.31 10.44
CA LYS A 360 -3.55 19.92 9.05
C LYS A 360 -2.42 18.90 8.94
N THR A 361 -1.32 19.14 9.65
CA THR A 361 -0.18 18.23 9.81
C THR A 361 0.21 18.18 11.28
N CYS A 362 0.86 17.08 11.68
CA CYS A 362 1.25 16.86 13.06
C CYS A 362 2.68 17.28 13.34
N ALA A 363 2.92 17.71 14.59
CA ALA A 363 4.28 17.94 15.08
C ALA A 363 5.08 16.63 15.08
N THR A 364 6.41 16.73 15.03
CA THR A 364 7.32 15.57 15.07
C THR A 364 6.99 14.65 16.25
N GLY A 365 6.91 13.34 15.98
CA GLY A 365 6.50 12.33 16.97
C GLY A 365 4.98 12.16 17.14
N TYR A 366 4.19 12.83 16.31
CA TYR A 366 2.74 12.65 16.23
C TYR A 366 2.29 12.32 14.81
N TYR A 367 1.14 11.66 14.69
CA TYR A 367 0.53 11.27 13.42
C TYR A 367 -0.97 11.61 13.36
N LYS A 368 -1.51 11.79 12.15
CA LYS A 368 -2.95 11.98 11.91
C LYS A 368 -3.63 10.66 11.64
N THR A 369 -4.85 10.46 12.13
CA THR A 369 -5.63 9.25 11.82
C THR A 369 -6.47 9.37 10.54
N SER A 370 -6.50 10.54 9.90
CA SER A 370 -7.27 10.82 8.69
C SER A 370 -6.63 11.95 7.88
N ASP A 371 -7.01 12.06 6.61
CA ASP A 371 -6.49 13.11 5.73
C ASP A 371 -7.08 14.49 6.06
N ASN A 372 -8.32 14.52 6.56
CA ASN A 372 -9.00 15.76 6.99
C ASN A 372 -8.35 16.39 8.23
N ASP A 373 -8.61 17.67 8.45
CA ASP A 373 -8.23 18.37 9.69
C ASP A 373 -8.74 17.61 10.91
N GLY A 374 -7.88 17.43 11.91
CA GLY A 374 -8.21 16.62 13.06
C GLY A 374 -7.10 16.58 14.11
N PRO A 375 -7.30 15.83 15.20
CA PRO A 375 -6.30 15.70 16.26
C PRO A 375 -5.12 14.82 15.85
N CYS A 376 -3.97 15.14 16.45
CA CYS A 376 -2.72 14.41 16.30
C CYS A 376 -2.48 13.49 17.51
N LYS A 377 -2.11 12.24 17.25
CA LYS A 377 -1.82 11.22 18.29
C LYS A 377 -0.33 10.93 18.35
N LYS A 378 0.19 10.60 19.53
CA LYS A 378 1.62 10.31 19.68
C LYS A 378 1.98 8.97 19.05
N CYS A 379 3.12 8.91 18.37
CA CYS A 379 3.65 7.68 17.80
C CYS A 379 3.86 6.60 18.86
N SER A 380 4.42 6.97 20.01
CA SER A 380 4.73 6.07 21.12
C SER A 380 3.50 5.41 21.78
N GLU A 381 2.32 6.03 21.68
CA GLU A 381 1.07 5.48 22.19
C GLU A 381 0.57 4.32 21.33
N ARG A 382 0.86 4.34 20.02
CA ARG A 382 0.47 3.29 19.08
C ARG A 382 1.55 2.24 18.94
N ILE A 383 2.80 2.66 18.91
CA ILE A 383 3.98 1.81 18.73
C ILE A 383 4.99 2.15 19.83
N SER A 384 5.12 1.25 20.80
CA SER A 384 6.07 1.43 21.91
C SER A 384 7.50 1.58 21.37
N GLY A 385 8.21 2.63 21.82
CA GLY A 385 9.57 2.94 21.37
C GLY A 385 9.68 3.59 19.99
N CYS A 386 8.56 4.01 19.38
CA CYS A 386 8.60 4.73 18.11
C CYS A 386 8.75 6.25 18.30
N LYS A 387 9.82 6.82 17.74
CA LYS A 387 10.11 8.27 17.79
C LYS A 387 9.36 9.03 16.70
N GLN A 388 9.32 8.49 15.49
CA GLN A 388 8.71 9.12 14.34
C GLN A 388 7.86 8.12 13.57
N CYS A 389 6.67 8.52 13.15
CA CYS A 389 5.74 7.63 12.48
C CYS A 389 4.86 8.38 11.48
N VAL A 390 4.31 7.63 10.54
CA VAL A 390 3.33 8.12 9.55
C VAL A 390 2.11 7.21 9.52
N SER A 391 0.99 7.75 9.09
CA SER A 391 -0.21 6.95 8.82
C SER A 391 -0.17 6.44 7.39
N SER A 392 -0.47 5.15 7.23
CA SER A 392 -0.74 4.54 5.94
C SER A 392 -2.25 4.38 5.74
N SER A 393 -2.65 4.26 4.47
CA SER A 393 -4.05 4.09 4.06
C SER A 393 -4.65 2.84 4.74
N GLY A 394 -5.69 3.05 5.56
CA GLY A 394 -6.36 1.96 6.29
C GLY A 394 -6.16 1.93 7.82
N SER A 395 -5.76 3.04 8.45
CA SER A 395 -5.57 3.18 9.91
C SER A 395 -4.34 2.45 10.49
N SER A 396 -3.45 1.95 9.64
CA SER A 396 -2.15 1.42 10.08
C SER A 396 -1.16 2.57 10.28
N VAL A 397 -0.38 2.50 11.35
CA VAL A 397 0.67 3.47 11.67
C VAL A 397 1.99 2.77 11.44
N ILE A 398 2.89 3.42 10.72
CA ILE A 398 4.19 2.89 10.35
C ILE A 398 5.24 3.65 11.15
N CYS A 399 6.07 2.93 11.89
CA CYS A 399 7.22 3.52 12.55
C CYS A 399 8.34 3.77 11.54
N LEU A 400 8.86 4.99 11.50
CA LEU A 400 9.95 5.40 10.63
C LEU A 400 11.30 5.45 11.35
N GLU A 401 11.27 5.65 12.67
CA GLU A 401 12.45 5.67 13.53
C GLU A 401 12.13 5.14 14.93
N SER A 402 12.96 4.22 15.43
CA SER A 402 12.78 3.56 16.74
C SER A 402 13.87 3.99 17.74
N GLU A 403 13.58 3.92 19.04
CA GLU A 403 14.57 4.22 20.11
C GLU A 403 15.72 3.21 20.19
N ALA A 404 15.50 1.98 19.72
CA ALA A 404 16.54 1.01 19.45
C ALA A 404 16.88 1.05 17.96
N GLY A 405 18.13 1.36 17.60
CA GLY A 405 18.61 1.49 16.22
C GLY A 405 18.68 0.17 15.42
N THR A 406 17.59 -0.60 15.39
CA THR A 406 17.43 -1.82 14.60
C THR A 406 15.99 -1.92 14.12
N GLY A 407 15.78 -1.73 12.81
CA GLY A 407 14.48 -1.79 12.17
C GLY A 407 13.78 -3.13 12.37
N GLY A 408 12.56 -3.07 12.92
CA GLY A 408 11.61 -4.16 12.97
C GLY A 408 10.21 -3.58 12.94
N SER A 409 9.46 -3.85 11.88
CA SER A 409 8.03 -3.58 11.79
C SER A 409 7.32 -4.26 12.96
N VAL A 410 6.67 -3.49 13.83
CA VAL A 410 5.82 -4.02 14.90
C VAL A 410 4.35 -3.84 14.51
N ASN A 411 3.91 -4.68 13.57
CA ASN A 411 2.51 -5.10 13.59
C ASN A 411 2.32 -6.06 14.75
N LYS A 412 2.21 -5.52 15.97
CA LYS A 412 1.93 -6.31 17.17
C LYS A 412 0.52 -6.05 17.68
N SER A 413 -0.42 -6.74 17.06
CA SER A 413 -1.60 -7.26 17.77
C SER A 413 -1.16 -8.54 18.47
N GLY A 414 -0.62 -8.42 19.70
CA GLY A 414 -0.33 -9.59 20.53
C GLY A 414 1.04 -9.57 21.21
N LEU A 415 1.00 -9.39 22.54
CA LEU A 415 1.96 -9.79 23.57
C LEU A 415 3.44 -9.37 23.41
N SER A 416 3.90 -8.60 24.38
CA SER A 416 5.27 -8.13 24.59
C SER A 416 6.32 -9.24 24.46
N THR A 417 7.34 -9.05 23.60
CA THR A 417 8.55 -9.89 23.57
C THR A 417 9.47 -9.58 24.76
N GLY A 418 9.05 -8.73 25.70
CA GLY A 418 9.72 -8.45 26.97
C GLY A 418 9.62 -9.58 28.01
N ALA A 419 9.21 -10.80 27.63
CA ALA A 419 9.22 -11.98 28.50
C ALA A 419 10.26 -13.05 28.11
N ILE A 420 10.94 -12.93 26.96
CA ILE A 420 11.74 -14.04 26.40
C ILE A 420 13.26 -13.84 26.56
N ALA A 421 13.72 -12.68 27.04
CA ALA A 421 15.12 -12.46 27.45
C ALA A 421 15.35 -12.46 28.98
N GLY A 422 14.33 -12.81 29.78
CA GLY A 422 14.42 -12.90 31.25
C GLY A 422 14.34 -14.33 31.81
N ILE A 423 14.02 -15.33 30.98
CA ILE A 423 13.83 -16.72 31.45
C ILE A 423 15.16 -17.49 31.49
N SER A 424 16.14 -17.15 30.67
CA SER A 424 17.42 -17.87 30.65
C SER A 424 18.29 -17.61 31.89
N VAL A 425 18.23 -16.41 32.47
CA VAL A 425 19.02 -16.09 33.69
C VAL A 425 18.34 -16.63 34.94
N ALA A 426 17.01 -16.61 35.01
CA ALA A 426 16.27 -17.17 36.14
C ALA A 426 16.45 -18.69 36.26
N VAL A 427 16.46 -19.42 35.13
CA VAL A 427 16.73 -20.87 35.14
C VAL A 427 18.17 -21.17 35.57
N ILE A 428 19.17 -20.40 35.14
CA ILE A 428 20.57 -20.59 35.57
C ILE A 428 20.75 -20.30 37.06
N VAL A 429 20.09 -19.27 37.61
CA VAL A 429 20.15 -18.96 39.05
C VAL A 429 19.42 -20.02 39.87
N VAL A 430 18.27 -20.52 39.40
CA VAL A 430 17.51 -21.57 40.11
C VAL A 430 18.23 -22.91 40.04
N VAL A 431 18.77 -23.30 38.89
CA VAL A 431 19.55 -24.55 38.73
C VAL A 431 20.89 -24.44 39.47
N GLY A 432 21.59 -23.29 39.40
CA GLY A 432 22.82 -23.04 40.15
C GLY A 432 22.59 -23.03 41.67
N GLY A 433 21.48 -22.45 42.13
CA GLY A 433 21.07 -22.46 43.53
C GLY A 433 20.70 -23.85 44.03
N LEU A 434 19.98 -24.64 43.23
CA LEU A 434 19.62 -26.03 43.56
C LEU A 434 20.85 -26.94 43.62
N VAL A 435 21.78 -26.81 42.68
CA VAL A 435 23.03 -27.58 42.68
C VAL A 435 23.93 -27.18 43.85
N GLY A 436 24.03 -25.88 44.15
CA GLY A 436 24.76 -25.39 45.32
C GLY A 436 24.18 -25.89 46.65
N PHE A 437 22.85 -25.86 46.77
CA PHE A 437 22.15 -26.36 47.96
C PHE A 437 22.30 -27.88 48.13
N LEU A 438 22.23 -28.66 47.04
CA LEU A 438 22.44 -30.11 47.08
C LEU A 438 23.88 -30.46 47.44
N CYS A 439 24.88 -29.77 46.88
CA CYS A 439 26.29 -29.96 47.26
C CYS A 439 26.53 -29.62 48.74
N TRP A 440 25.96 -28.52 49.23
CA TRP A 440 26.05 -28.17 50.65
C TRP A 440 25.35 -29.20 51.54
N TRP A 441 24.15 -29.66 51.16
CA TRP A 441 23.39 -30.65 51.92
C TRP A 441 24.14 -31.99 52.02
N PHE A 442 24.72 -32.49 50.93
CA PHE A 442 25.46 -33.76 50.97
C PHE A 442 26.83 -33.66 51.66
N ILE A 443 27.52 -32.51 51.57
CA ILE A 443 28.84 -32.34 52.18
C ILE A 443 28.74 -31.98 53.67
N CYS A 444 27.79 -31.14 54.07
CA CYS A 444 27.69 -30.65 55.45
C CYS A 444 26.75 -31.46 56.34
N ARG A 445 25.83 -32.26 55.79
CA ARG A 445 24.94 -33.11 56.61
C ARG A 445 25.57 -34.46 56.98
N GLY A 446 26.73 -34.81 56.41
CA GLY A 446 27.49 -36.02 56.78
C GLY A 446 28.39 -35.86 58.00
N LYS A 447 28.32 -34.73 58.72
CA LYS A 447 29.21 -34.44 59.86
C LYS A 447 28.49 -33.83 61.08
N ALA A 448 27.24 -34.20 61.29
CA ALA A 448 26.49 -33.97 62.53
C ALA A 448 26.01 -35.30 63.10
#